data_AF-A0A0J7AKU5-F1
#
_entry.id   AF-A0A0J7AKU5-F1
#
_cell.length_a   1.000
_cell.length_b   1.000
_cell.length_c   1.000
_cell.angle_alpha   90.00
_cell.angle_beta   90.00
_cell.angle_gamma   90.00
#
_symmetry.space_group_name_H-M   'P 1'
#
loop_
_entity.id
_entity.type
_entity.pdbx_description
1 polymer ?
#
loop_
_entity_poly.entity_id
_entity_poly.type
_entity_poly.pdbx_seq_one_letter_code
_entity_poly.pdbx_strand_id
1 'polypeptide(L)'
;MDMTLSLDQTLSDIAWFLVVGIVVVGFLLGAFRLGQRVRAKEPPPPTAESQPHLPAGGAVHELREERESVEIPESGLRPHEMQGYGNFGSTTSSHQEEVRAEREAGYRNPPQYPGPQQPPHGEPPASKPSGNA
;
A
#
# COMPACT_ATOMS: atom_id res chain seq x y z
N MET A 1 -20.66 -4.13 -65.85
CA MET A 1 -19.93 -5.25 -65.20
C MET A 1 -19.14 -4.74 -63.99
N ASP A 2 -19.45 -3.54 -63.51
CA ASP A 2 -18.65 -2.76 -62.56
C ASP A 2 -19.05 -3.07 -61.10
N MET A 3 -20.28 -3.54 -60.90
CA MET A 3 -20.83 -3.88 -59.58
C MET A 3 -20.20 -5.16 -58.99
N THR A 4 -19.81 -6.13 -59.83
CA THR A 4 -19.16 -7.38 -59.39
C THR A 4 -17.70 -7.14 -58.97
N LEU A 5 -16.99 -6.27 -59.70
CA LEU A 5 -15.63 -5.83 -59.33
C LEU A 5 -15.62 -5.06 -58.01
N SER A 6 -16.61 -4.18 -57.78
CA SER A 6 -16.74 -3.41 -56.53
C SER A 6 -17.07 -4.30 -55.31
N LEU A 7 -17.92 -5.32 -55.48
CA LEU A 7 -18.23 -6.27 -54.40
C LEU A 7 -17.02 -7.13 -54.01
N ASP A 8 -16.28 -7.64 -54.98
CA ASP A 8 -15.07 -8.45 -54.75
C ASP A 8 -13.95 -7.62 -54.08
N GLN A 9 -13.80 -6.36 -54.49
CA GLN A 9 -12.89 -5.42 -53.84
C GLN A 9 -13.30 -5.13 -52.38
N THR A 10 -14.58 -4.87 -52.13
CA THR A 10 -15.08 -4.61 -50.77
C THR A 10 -14.90 -5.84 -49.86
N LEU A 11 -15.17 -7.03 -50.37
CA LEU A 11 -14.95 -8.29 -49.66
C LEU A 11 -13.46 -8.51 -49.34
N SER A 12 -12.58 -8.21 -50.31
CA SER A 12 -11.13 -8.29 -50.14
C SER A 12 -10.61 -7.30 -49.09
N ASP A 13 -11.12 -6.06 -49.09
CA ASP A 13 -10.75 -5.04 -48.11
C ASP A 13 -11.18 -5.43 -46.69
N ILE A 14 -12.40 -5.97 -46.54
CA ILE A 14 -12.88 -6.51 -45.26
C ILE A 14 -12.00 -7.67 -44.80
N ALA A 15 -11.69 -8.61 -45.69
CA ALA A 15 -10.84 -9.76 -45.37
C ALA A 15 -9.44 -9.30 -44.92
N TRP A 16 -8.85 -8.33 -45.62
CA TRP A 16 -7.56 -7.76 -45.25
C TRP A 16 -7.60 -7.07 -43.88
N PHE A 17 -8.65 -6.31 -43.60
CA PHE A 17 -8.83 -5.67 -42.30
C PHE A 17 -8.90 -6.69 -41.16
N LEU A 18 -9.63 -7.79 -41.36
CA LEU A 18 -9.69 -8.89 -40.40
C LEU A 18 -8.33 -9.56 -40.20
N VAL A 19 -7.57 -9.82 -41.28
CA VAL A 19 -6.22 -10.38 -41.20
C VAL A 19 -5.31 -9.47 -40.39
N VAL A 20 -5.30 -8.17 -40.67
CA VAL A 20 -4.52 -7.18 -39.91
C VAL A 20 -4.95 -7.17 -38.44
N GLY A 21 -6.26 -7.18 -38.17
CA GLY A 21 -6.79 -7.25 -36.82
C GLY A 21 -6.29 -8.48 -36.06
N ILE A 22 -6.33 -9.66 -36.69
CA ILE A 22 -5.83 -10.92 -36.10
C ILE A 22 -4.32 -10.84 -35.84
N VAL A 23 -3.54 -10.24 -36.76
CA VAL A 23 -2.10 -10.05 -36.58
C VAL A 23 -1.81 -9.17 -35.37
N VAL A 24 -2.52 -8.05 -35.23
CA VAL A 24 -2.37 -7.13 -34.07
C VAL A 24 -2.73 -7.84 -32.78
N VAL A 25 -3.86 -8.57 -32.75
CA VAL A 25 -4.28 -9.36 -31.59
C VAL A 25 -3.22 -10.42 -31.24
N GLY A 26 -2.74 -11.18 -32.22
CA GLY A 26 -1.69 -12.18 -32.02
C GLY A 26 -0.39 -11.58 -31.47
N PHE A 27 0.00 -10.41 -31.96
CA PHE A 27 1.16 -9.67 -31.45
C PHE A 27 0.98 -9.25 -29.98
N LEU A 28 -0.19 -8.70 -29.63
CA LEU A 28 -0.49 -8.30 -28.25
C LEU A 28 -0.52 -9.49 -27.29
N LEU A 29 -1.15 -10.61 -27.68
CA LEU A 29 -1.14 -11.83 -26.88
C LEU A 29 0.29 -12.38 -26.72
N GLY A 30 1.09 -12.34 -27.77
CA GLY A 30 2.50 -12.75 -27.74
C GLY A 30 3.30 -11.92 -26.73
N ALA A 31 3.19 -10.59 -26.80
CA ALA A 31 3.84 -9.67 -25.88
C ALA A 31 3.38 -9.88 -24.43
N PHE A 32 2.07 -10.02 -24.21
CA PHE A 32 1.49 -10.31 -22.89
C PHE A 32 2.04 -11.61 -22.31
N ARG A 33 2.07 -12.69 -23.11
CA ARG A 33 2.56 -14.00 -22.69
C ARG A 33 4.06 -13.98 -22.40
N LEU A 34 4.83 -13.20 -23.15
CA LEU A 34 6.25 -12.96 -22.85
C LEU A 34 6.42 -12.24 -21.50
N GLY A 35 5.65 -11.19 -21.24
CA GLY A 35 5.64 -10.48 -19.96
C GLY A 35 5.27 -11.38 -18.78
N GLN A 36 4.24 -12.21 -18.94
CA GLN A 36 3.88 -13.23 -17.94
C GLN A 36 5.02 -14.22 -17.69
N ARG A 37 5.69 -14.70 -18.74
CA ARG A 37 6.83 -15.63 -18.60
C ARG A 37 8.02 -14.99 -17.89
N VAL A 38 8.24 -13.69 -18.05
CA VAL A 38 9.27 -12.95 -17.30
C VAL A 38 8.92 -12.90 -15.83
N ARG A 39 7.69 -12.48 -15.48
CA ARG A 39 7.22 -12.43 -14.07
C ARG A 39 7.21 -13.80 -13.41
N ALA A 40 6.92 -14.86 -14.14
CA ALA A 40 6.93 -16.23 -13.61
C ALA A 40 8.33 -16.73 -13.20
N LYS A 41 9.41 -16.03 -13.60
CA LYS A 41 10.76 -16.32 -13.11
C LYS A 41 11.06 -15.66 -11.77
N GLU A 42 10.23 -14.70 -11.33
CA GLU A 42 10.33 -14.12 -10.00
C GLU A 42 9.86 -15.14 -8.96
N PRO A 43 10.51 -15.20 -7.79
CA PRO A 43 10.05 -16.07 -6.71
C PRO A 43 8.61 -15.69 -6.33
N PRO A 44 7.77 -16.69 -5.98
CA PRO A 44 6.41 -16.41 -5.54
C PRO A 44 6.44 -15.53 -4.28
N PRO A 45 5.37 -14.74 -4.03
CA PRO A 45 5.23 -14.02 -2.77
C PRO A 45 5.46 -14.98 -1.58
N PRO A 46 6.13 -14.52 -0.51
CA PRO A 46 6.39 -15.34 0.65
C PRO A 46 5.09 -15.94 1.19
N THR A 47 5.10 -17.24 1.44
CA THR A 47 3.99 -17.95 2.08
C THR A 47 3.87 -17.51 3.54
N ALA A 48 2.69 -17.65 4.15
CA ALA A 48 2.48 -17.33 5.56
C ALA A 48 3.48 -18.08 6.47
N GLU A 49 3.80 -19.33 6.14
CA GLU A 49 4.80 -20.15 6.84
C GLU A 49 6.25 -19.66 6.64
N SER A 50 6.51 -18.92 5.56
CA SER A 50 7.82 -18.27 5.33
C SER A 50 7.94 -16.92 6.03
N GLN A 51 6.89 -16.47 6.72
CA GLN A 51 7.00 -15.30 7.58
C GLN A 51 8.06 -15.56 8.66
N PRO A 52 8.82 -14.52 9.06
CA PRO A 52 9.78 -14.65 10.15
C PRO A 52 9.09 -15.19 11.41
N HIS A 53 9.51 -16.37 11.85
CA HIS A 53 9.09 -16.93 13.13
C HIS A 53 9.96 -16.38 14.26
N LEU A 54 9.41 -16.39 15.47
CA LEU A 54 10.19 -16.07 16.66
C LEU A 54 11.40 -17.01 16.77
N PRO A 55 12.60 -16.49 17.09
CA PRO A 55 13.76 -17.35 17.29
C PRO A 55 13.54 -18.27 18.48
N ALA A 56 14.31 -19.36 18.58
CA ALA A 56 14.14 -20.38 19.61
C ALA A 56 14.22 -19.85 21.06
N GLY A 57 14.90 -18.72 21.26
CA GLY A 57 14.98 -18.01 22.56
C GLY A 57 13.75 -17.14 22.89
N GLY A 58 12.71 -17.13 22.06
CA GLY A 58 11.57 -16.23 22.18
C GLY A 58 11.82 -14.87 21.52
N ALA A 59 10.90 -13.92 21.73
CA ALA A 59 11.03 -12.57 21.17
C ALA A 59 12.34 -11.93 21.66
N VAL A 60 13.19 -11.50 20.73
CA VAL A 60 14.31 -10.62 21.05
C VAL A 60 13.72 -9.26 21.41
N HIS A 61 14.24 -8.64 22.48
CA HIS A 61 13.80 -7.35 23.03
C HIS A 61 13.13 -6.42 22.01
N GLU A 62 11.87 -6.05 22.25
CA GLU A 62 11.18 -5.07 21.43
C GLU A 62 11.78 -3.69 21.69
N LEU A 63 12.65 -3.22 20.80
CA LEU A 63 13.11 -1.84 20.81
C LEU A 63 12.02 -0.99 20.17
N ARG A 64 11.15 -0.42 21.03
CA ARG A 64 9.98 0.33 20.61
C ARG A 64 10.25 1.82 20.66
N GLU A 65 10.52 2.41 19.50
CA GLU A 65 10.76 3.84 19.34
C GLU A 65 9.43 4.61 19.21
N GLU A 66 9.23 5.60 20.07
CA GLU A 66 8.22 6.65 19.81
C GLU A 66 8.82 7.69 18.86
N ARG A 67 8.11 7.92 17.76
CA ARG A 67 8.47 8.93 16.77
C ARG A 67 7.97 10.29 17.21
N GLU A 68 8.81 11.30 17.07
CA GLU A 68 8.40 12.69 17.25
C GLU A 68 7.36 13.06 16.20
N SER A 69 6.20 13.53 16.66
CA SER A 69 5.13 13.97 15.78
C SER A 69 5.54 15.28 15.11
N VAL A 70 5.47 15.32 13.78
CA VAL A 70 5.65 16.58 13.05
C VAL A 70 4.38 17.40 13.19
N GLU A 71 4.50 18.65 13.62
CA GLU A 71 3.38 19.59 13.68
C GLU A 71 2.83 19.83 12.27
N ILE A 72 1.53 19.58 12.10
CA ILE A 72 0.79 19.86 10.86
C ILE A 72 -0.06 21.10 11.13
N PRO A 73 -0.02 22.14 10.27
CA PRO A 73 -0.87 23.31 10.44
C PRO A 73 -2.36 22.92 10.40
N GLU A 74 -3.19 23.61 11.18
CA GLU A 74 -4.64 23.33 11.27
C GLU A 74 -5.36 23.44 9.91
N SER A 75 -4.84 24.26 9.00
CA SER A 75 -5.33 24.40 7.62
C SER A 75 -5.11 23.15 6.75
N GLY A 76 -4.35 22.17 7.24
CA GLY A 76 -3.86 21.03 6.48
C GLY A 76 -2.70 21.39 5.55
N LEU A 77 -2.10 20.35 4.96
CA LEU A 77 -1.05 20.46 3.94
C LEU A 77 -1.54 19.84 2.63
N ARG A 78 -1.36 20.53 1.51
CA ARG A 78 -1.56 19.94 0.18
C ARG A 78 -0.39 18.99 -0.15
N PRO A 79 -0.55 18.05 -1.08
CA PRO A 79 0.50 17.06 -1.39
C PRO A 79 1.87 17.66 -1.74
N HIS A 80 1.91 18.81 -2.42
CA HIS A 80 3.17 19.51 -2.74
C HIS A 80 3.75 20.33 -1.59
N GLU A 81 3.00 20.50 -0.50
CA GLU A 81 3.42 21.19 0.73
C GLU A 81 3.94 20.22 1.79
N MET A 82 3.74 18.91 1.58
CA MET A 82 4.25 17.87 2.46
C MET A 82 5.75 17.67 2.24
N GLN A 83 6.53 17.83 3.30
CA GLN A 83 7.96 17.57 3.27
C GLN A 83 8.23 16.11 2.90
N GLY A 84 9.23 15.87 2.04
CA GLY A 84 9.60 14.52 1.62
C GLY A 84 8.51 13.76 0.86
N TYR A 85 7.56 14.45 0.20
CA TYR A 85 6.40 13.83 -0.47
C TYR A 85 5.53 12.99 0.47
N GLY A 86 5.43 13.40 1.73
CA GLY A 86 4.73 12.67 2.78
C GLY A 86 5.61 11.66 3.54
N ASN A 87 6.89 11.54 3.18
CA ASN A 87 7.88 10.87 4.00
C ASN A 87 8.43 11.85 5.04
N PHE A 88 7.64 12.14 6.07
CA PHE A 88 8.10 12.89 7.23
C PHE A 88 9.22 12.08 7.91
N GLY A 89 10.46 12.53 7.74
CA GLY A 89 11.59 12.01 8.51
C GLY A 89 11.35 12.32 9.97
N SER A 90 10.89 11.34 10.74
CA SER A 90 10.70 11.48 12.17
C SER A 90 11.93 10.97 12.90
N THR A 91 12.49 11.79 13.77
CA THR A 91 13.51 11.40 14.74
C THR A 91 12.86 10.68 15.92
N THR A 92 13.62 9.82 16.57
CA THR A 92 13.23 9.21 17.84
C THR A 92 13.13 10.32 18.89
N SER A 93 12.02 10.38 19.64
CA SER A 93 11.85 11.44 20.65
C SER A 93 12.88 11.28 21.78
N SER A 94 13.32 12.40 22.37
CA SER A 94 14.19 12.38 23.56
C SER A 94 13.47 11.96 24.84
N HIS A 95 12.13 12.03 24.85
CA HIS A 95 11.26 11.77 26.00
C HIS A 95 10.21 10.70 25.68
N GLN A 96 10.65 9.52 25.22
CA GLN A 96 9.75 8.46 24.72
C GLN A 96 8.73 7.97 25.75
N GLU A 97 9.12 7.90 27.03
CA GLU A 97 8.21 7.46 28.11
C GLU A 97 7.08 8.46 28.35
N GLU A 98 7.39 9.74 28.32
CA GLU A 98 6.40 10.82 28.52
C GLU A 98 5.44 10.90 27.34
N VAL A 99 5.96 10.90 26.11
CA VAL A 99 5.15 10.87 24.89
C VAL A 99 4.22 9.67 24.86
N ARG A 100 4.71 8.51 25.32
CA ARG A 100 3.89 7.30 25.47
C ARG A 100 2.82 7.49 26.53
N ALA A 101 3.19 7.96 27.72
CA ALA A 101 2.25 8.18 28.81
C ALA A 101 1.14 9.16 28.41
N GLU A 102 1.46 10.20 27.65
CA GLU A 102 0.51 11.17 27.12
C GLU A 102 -0.44 10.53 26.09
N ARG A 103 0.09 9.77 25.11
CA ARG A 103 -0.71 9.01 24.15
C ARG A 103 -1.67 8.06 24.87
N GLU A 104 -1.19 7.31 25.86
CA GLU A 104 -1.97 6.36 26.64
C GLU A 104 -2.99 7.05 27.55
N ALA A 105 -2.67 8.23 28.10
CA ALA A 105 -3.58 9.04 28.88
C ALA A 105 -4.78 9.52 28.05
N GLY A 106 -4.58 9.83 26.76
CA GLY A 106 -5.66 10.16 25.83
C GLY A 106 -6.66 9.03 25.60
N TYR A 107 -6.27 7.76 25.80
CA TYR A 107 -7.22 6.63 25.81
C TYR A 107 -7.97 6.49 27.14
N ARG A 108 -7.30 6.82 28.26
CA ARG A 108 -7.92 6.79 29.60
C ARG A 108 -8.92 7.93 29.79
N ASN A 109 -8.64 9.10 29.23
CA ASN A 109 -9.48 10.28 29.23
C ASN A 109 -9.54 10.86 27.80
N PRO A 110 -10.46 10.38 26.95
CA PRO A 110 -10.57 10.88 25.59
C PRO A 110 -10.91 12.37 25.61
N PRO A 111 -10.19 13.22 24.84
CA PRO A 111 -10.62 14.59 24.62
C PRO A 111 -12.04 14.57 24.04
N GLN A 112 -12.95 15.41 24.56
CA GLN A 112 -14.23 15.64 23.90
C GLN A 112 -13.98 16.41 22.59
N TYR A 113 -13.69 15.68 21.52
CA TYR A 113 -13.67 16.26 20.18
C TYR A 113 -15.10 16.67 19.79
N PRO A 114 -15.33 17.90 19.32
CA PRO A 114 -16.58 18.25 18.66
C PRO A 114 -16.57 17.60 17.26
N GLY A 115 -16.97 16.33 17.18
CA GLY A 115 -17.03 15.59 15.93
C GLY A 115 -17.46 14.13 16.11
N PRO A 116 -17.92 13.44 15.06
CA PRO A 116 -18.48 12.09 15.14
C PRO A 116 -17.43 10.97 15.35
N GLN A 117 -16.16 11.31 15.56
CA GLN A 117 -15.08 10.33 15.75
C GLN A 117 -15.05 9.88 17.22
N GLN A 118 -15.91 8.91 17.55
CA GLN A 118 -15.78 8.17 18.80
C GLN A 118 -14.54 7.26 18.69
N PRO A 119 -13.66 7.20 19.70
CA PRO A 119 -12.58 6.22 19.72
C PRO A 119 -13.16 4.79 19.57
N PRO A 120 -12.40 3.84 19.00
CA PRO A 120 -12.88 2.47 18.78
C PRO A 120 -13.45 1.89 20.08
N HIS A 121 -14.69 1.40 20.04
CA HIS A 121 -15.35 0.74 21.17
C HIS A 121 -14.64 -0.60 21.46
N GLY A 122 -13.60 -0.55 22.29
CA GLY A 122 -12.86 -1.71 22.76
C GLY A 122 -12.25 -1.41 24.12
N GLU A 123 -12.15 -2.43 24.98
CA GLU A 123 -11.46 -2.30 26.27
C GLU A 123 -10.00 -1.87 26.02
N PRO A 124 -9.49 -0.86 26.74
CA PRO A 124 -8.09 -0.47 26.62
C PRO A 124 -7.19 -1.66 26.96
N PRO A 125 -6.05 -1.84 26.26
CA PRO A 125 -5.12 -2.92 26.59
C PRO A 125 -4.69 -2.78 28.06
N ALA A 126 -4.81 -3.87 28.82
CA ALA A 126 -4.45 -3.88 30.23
C ALA A 126 -2.99 -3.45 30.40
N SER A 127 -2.77 -2.29 31.04
CA SER A 127 -1.44 -1.79 31.38
C SER A 127 -0.77 -2.77 32.34
N LYS A 128 0.21 -3.53 31.86
CA LYS A 128 1.15 -4.19 32.77
C LYS A 128 2.14 -3.13 33.24
N PRO A 129 2.31 -2.90 34.56
CA PRO A 129 3.37 -2.01 35.02
C PRO A 129 4.69 -2.57 34.51
N SER A 130 5.44 -1.76 33.76
CA SER A 130 6.85 -2.02 33.48
C SER A 130 7.57 -2.00 34.83
N GLY A 131 7.72 -3.18 35.42
CA GLY A 131 8.43 -3.37 36.66
C GLY A 131 9.92 -3.21 36.38
N ASN A 132 10.44 -2.03 36.63
CA ASN A 132 11.86 -1.76 36.64
C ASN A 132 12.30 -1.86 38.11
N ALA A 133 12.92 -2.98 38.49
CA ALA A 133 13.65 -3.15 39.74
C ALA A 133 15.16 -3.11 39.44
#